data_AF-A0A554LJG8-F1
#
_entry.id   AF-A0A554LJG8-F1
#
_cell.length_a   1.000
_cell.length_b   1.000
_cell.length_c   1.000
_cell.angle_alpha   90.00
_cell.angle_beta   90.00
_cell.angle_gamma   90.00
#
_symmetry.space_group_name_H-M   'P 1'
#
loop_
_entity.id
_entity.type
_entity.pdbx_description
1 polymer ?
#
loop_
_entity_poly.entity_id
_entity_poly.type
_entity_poly.pdbx_seq_one_letter_code
_entity_poly.pdbx_strand_id
1 'polypeptide(L)'
;LSKSEKRAGKETANGLIDSYLHNGRVGVLVEVLCETDFVAKKADFKNFAHELSLQIAATNPKYISSDEISSEDLKKEKEIYAAEAKSSSKPQNVIEKIVAGKLEIYFSEVCLLSQQYFREPKKKISDLLNEIVIKTGEKIVISRFVRFELNC
;
A
#
# COMPACT_ATOMS: atom_id res chain seq x y z
N LEU A 1 -12.30 -9.41 15.91
CA LEU A 1 -11.65 -9.82 14.64
C LEU A 1 -12.52 -9.37 13.47
N SER A 2 -12.01 -8.49 12.62
CA SER A 2 -12.70 -8.03 11.42
C SER A 2 -12.98 -9.21 10.47
N LYS A 3 -13.97 -9.10 9.58
CA LYS A 3 -14.24 -10.14 8.57
C LYS A 3 -13.01 -10.43 7.69
N SER A 4 -12.11 -9.46 7.54
CA SER A 4 -10.84 -9.57 6.80
C SER A 4 -9.85 -10.52 7.48
N GLU A 5 -9.67 -10.38 8.80
CA GLU A 5 -8.74 -11.22 9.59
C GLU A 5 -9.14 -12.71 9.60
N LYS A 6 -10.45 -13.01 9.55
CA LYS A 6 -10.95 -14.40 9.51
C LYS A 6 -10.60 -15.16 8.23
N ARG A 7 -10.14 -14.48 7.18
CA ARG A 7 -9.92 -15.08 5.85
C ARG A 7 -8.45 -15.26 5.48
N ALA A 8 -7.52 -14.84 6.33
CA ALA A 8 -6.08 -14.87 6.07
C ALA A 8 -5.56 -16.26 5.61
N GLY A 9 -6.17 -17.37 6.07
CA GLY A 9 -5.78 -18.74 5.72
C GLY A 9 -6.35 -19.31 4.41
N LYS A 10 -7.17 -18.56 3.65
CA LYS A 10 -7.68 -19.05 2.36
C LYS A 10 -6.68 -18.83 1.23
N GLU A 11 -6.53 -19.84 0.37
CA GLU A 11 -5.76 -19.76 -0.86
C GLU A 11 -6.43 -18.79 -1.85
N THR A 12 -5.63 -17.87 -2.41
CA THR A 12 -6.05 -16.92 -3.45
C THR A 12 -5.28 -17.25 -4.72
N ALA A 13 -5.75 -18.24 -5.48
CA ALA A 13 -5.10 -18.71 -6.71
C ALA A 13 -5.67 -18.07 -7.99
N ASN A 14 -6.74 -17.28 -7.86
CA ASN A 14 -7.36 -16.53 -8.96
C ASN A 14 -7.01 -15.05 -8.84
N GLY A 15 -7.26 -14.27 -9.90
CA GLY A 15 -6.99 -12.84 -9.90
C GLY A 15 -6.83 -12.28 -11.30
N LEU A 16 -6.20 -11.12 -11.38
CA LEU A 16 -5.78 -10.52 -12.64
C LEU A 16 -4.51 -9.68 -12.47
N ILE A 17 -3.86 -9.43 -13.60
CA ILE A 17 -2.82 -8.41 -13.71
C ILE A 17 -3.45 -7.22 -14.45
N ASP A 18 -3.43 -6.04 -13.83
CA ASP A 18 -3.79 -4.79 -14.49
C ASP A 18 -2.53 -4.02 -14.89
N SER A 19 -2.65 -3.20 -15.93
CA SER A 19 -1.55 -2.41 -16.45
C SER A 19 -1.98 -0.99 -16.75
N TYR A 20 -1.15 -0.03 -16.39
CA TYR A 20 -1.35 1.36 -16.74
C TYR A 20 -0.11 1.96 -17.40
N LEU A 21 -0.31 2.66 -18.51
CA LEU A 21 0.72 3.36 -19.25
C LEU A 21 0.36 4.84 -19.31
N HIS A 22 1.23 5.69 -18.78
CA HIS A 22 1.07 7.15 -18.79
C HIS A 22 1.98 7.77 -19.83
N ASN A 23 1.39 8.19 -20.96
CA ASN A 23 2.07 8.97 -22.02
C ASN A 23 3.42 8.37 -22.49
N GLY A 24 3.59 7.04 -22.39
CA GLY A 24 4.83 6.34 -22.73
C GLY A 24 6.02 6.62 -21.80
N ARG A 25 5.82 7.30 -20.66
CA ARG A 25 6.89 7.69 -19.72
C ARG A 25 6.87 6.91 -18.41
N VAL A 26 5.67 6.55 -17.94
CA VAL A 26 5.49 5.72 -16.74
C VAL A 26 4.67 4.49 -17.14
N GLY A 27 5.09 3.32 -16.67
CA GLY A 27 4.38 2.07 -16.86
C GLY A 27 4.26 1.31 -15.55
N VAL A 28 3.07 0.77 -15.27
CA VAL A 28 2.77 0.00 -14.06
C VAL A 28 2.15 -1.33 -14.44
N LEU A 29 2.55 -2.39 -13.75
CA LEU A 29 1.83 -3.66 -13.66
C LEU A 29 1.50 -3.95 -12.20
N VAL A 30 0.28 -4.39 -11.91
CA VAL A 30 -0.14 -4.78 -10.56
C VAL A 30 -0.89 -6.11 -10.62
N GLU A 31 -0.49 -7.06 -9.77
CA GLU A 31 -1.16 -8.34 -9.60
C GLU A 31 -2.07 -8.31 -8.38
N VAL A 32 -3.36 -8.55 -8.61
CA VAL A 32 -4.39 -8.59 -7.56
C VAL A 32 -5.04 -9.97 -7.57
N LEU A 33 -4.99 -10.64 -6.43
CA LEU A 33 -5.50 -11.99 -6.24
C LEU A 33 -6.84 -11.99 -5.50
N CYS A 34 -7.70 -12.95 -5.83
CA CYS A 34 -8.96 -13.25 -5.17
C CYS A 34 -9.17 -14.76 -5.02
N GLU A 35 -10.27 -15.18 -4.39
CA GLU A 35 -10.54 -16.60 -4.16
C GLU A 35 -11.07 -17.27 -5.44
N THR A 36 -11.96 -16.61 -6.19
CA THR A 36 -12.63 -17.20 -7.37
C THR A 36 -12.40 -16.45 -8.67
N ASP A 37 -12.44 -17.16 -9.79
CA ASP A 37 -12.37 -16.57 -11.14
C ASP A 37 -13.60 -15.71 -11.47
N PHE A 38 -14.75 -16.00 -10.83
CA PHE A 38 -15.97 -15.23 -10.95
C PHE A 38 -15.78 -13.79 -10.45
N VAL A 39 -15.15 -13.60 -9.29
CA VAL A 39 -14.82 -12.26 -8.76
C VAL A 39 -13.79 -11.56 -9.63
N ALA A 40 -12.74 -12.26 -10.09
CA ALA A 40 -11.72 -11.70 -10.98
C ALA A 40 -12.31 -11.08 -12.26
N LYS A 41 -13.46 -11.60 -12.74
CA LYS A 41 -14.14 -11.12 -13.96
C LYS A 41 -15.07 -9.92 -13.73
N LYS A 42 -15.43 -9.59 -12.47
CA LYS A 42 -16.38 -8.51 -12.16
C LYS A 42 -15.79 -7.13 -12.41
N ALA A 43 -16.63 -6.21 -12.87
CA ALA A 43 -16.25 -4.82 -13.14
C ALA A 43 -15.66 -4.13 -11.91
N ASP A 44 -16.23 -4.33 -10.72
CA ASP A 44 -15.72 -3.74 -9.49
C ASP A 44 -14.29 -4.17 -9.15
N PHE A 45 -13.96 -5.45 -9.37
CA PHE A 45 -12.62 -5.98 -9.10
C PHE A 45 -11.60 -5.47 -10.11
N LYS A 46 -11.98 -5.43 -11.40
CA LYS A 46 -11.17 -4.82 -12.46
C LYS A 46 -10.91 -3.33 -12.20
N ASN A 47 -11.94 -2.60 -11.83
CA ASN A 47 -11.83 -1.18 -11.49
C ASN A 47 -10.92 -0.98 -10.27
N PHE A 48 -11.03 -1.81 -9.23
CA PHE A 48 -10.13 -1.76 -8.09
C PHE A 48 -8.66 -1.95 -8.49
N ALA A 49 -8.35 -2.99 -9.26
CA ALA A 49 -7.00 -3.22 -9.76
C ALA A 49 -6.49 -2.06 -10.64
N HIS A 50 -7.37 -1.48 -11.46
CA HIS A 50 -7.03 -0.32 -12.27
C HIS A 50 -6.73 0.91 -11.42
N GLU A 51 -7.53 1.21 -10.40
CA GLU A 51 -7.28 2.32 -9.49
C GLU A 51 -5.96 2.16 -8.71
N LEU A 52 -5.59 0.92 -8.35
CA LEU A 52 -4.27 0.64 -7.79
C LEU A 52 -3.15 0.97 -8.79
N SER A 53 -3.30 0.58 -10.06
CA SER A 53 -2.29 0.87 -11.09
C SER A 53 -2.06 2.38 -11.29
N LEU A 54 -3.14 3.16 -11.24
CA LEU A 54 -3.11 4.63 -11.30
C LEU A 54 -2.45 5.23 -10.07
N GLN A 55 -2.81 4.74 -8.87
CA GLN A 55 -2.21 5.16 -7.61
C GLN A 55 -0.71 4.93 -7.65
N ILE A 56 -0.27 3.71 -7.95
CA ILE A 56 1.15 3.34 -8.01
C ILE A 56 1.89 4.23 -9.01
N ALA A 57 1.31 4.47 -10.19
CA ALA A 57 1.92 5.33 -11.20
C ALA A 57 2.18 6.75 -10.67
N ALA A 58 1.23 7.30 -9.92
CA ALA A 58 1.26 8.65 -9.39
C ALA A 58 2.14 8.82 -8.12
N THR A 59 2.18 7.81 -7.24
CA THR A 59 2.79 7.96 -5.90
C THR A 59 4.08 7.18 -5.70
N ASN A 60 4.47 6.31 -6.65
CA ASN A 60 5.72 5.56 -6.61
C ASN A 60 6.00 4.85 -5.26
N PRO A 61 5.05 4.06 -4.72
CA PRO A 61 5.30 3.28 -3.51
C PRO A 61 6.44 2.29 -3.76
N LYS A 62 7.20 1.98 -2.70
CA LYS A 62 8.27 0.98 -2.72
C LYS A 62 7.79 -0.39 -2.24
N TYR A 63 6.81 -0.40 -1.35
CA TYR A 63 6.30 -1.59 -0.67
C TYR A 63 4.77 -1.61 -0.74
N ILE A 64 4.16 -2.79 -0.58
CA ILE A 64 2.71 -2.91 -0.41
C ILE A 64 2.33 -2.49 1.01
N SER A 65 3.02 -3.02 2.02
CA SER A 65 2.77 -2.75 3.44
C SER A 65 4.08 -2.53 4.20
N SER A 66 3.97 -2.01 5.43
CA SER A 66 5.12 -1.86 6.34
C SER A 66 5.79 -3.19 6.70
N ASP A 67 5.08 -4.31 6.55
CA ASP A 67 5.59 -5.64 6.91
C ASP A 67 6.62 -6.16 5.89
N GLU A 68 6.65 -5.57 4.69
CA GLU A 68 7.65 -5.88 3.66
C GLU A 68 8.97 -5.12 3.85
N ILE A 69 9.00 -4.14 4.76
CA ILE A 69 10.20 -3.36 5.05
C ILE A 69 11.15 -4.20 5.91
N SER A 70 12.41 -4.30 5.50
CA SER A 70 13.42 -5.02 6.27
C SER A 70 13.59 -4.41 7.67
N SER A 71 13.86 -5.27 8.66
CA SER A 71 14.05 -4.81 10.03
C SER A 71 15.24 -3.85 10.16
N GLU A 72 16.25 -4.03 9.31
CA GLU A 72 17.45 -3.24 9.19
C GLU A 72 17.14 -1.83 8.68
N ASP A 73 16.38 -1.71 7.59
CA ASP A 73 16.05 -0.41 7.01
C ASP A 73 15.08 0.35 7.91
N LEU A 74 14.14 -0.35 8.55
CA LEU A 74 13.25 0.26 9.53
C LEU A 74 14.01 0.82 10.75
N LYS A 75 15.02 0.09 11.24
CA LYS A 75 15.89 0.56 12.33
C LYS A 75 16.68 1.79 11.92
N LYS A 76 17.30 1.79 10.74
CA LYS A 76 18.05 2.95 10.22
C LYS A 76 17.16 4.19 10.15
N GLU A 77 15.97 4.07 9.58
CA GLU A 77 15.04 5.20 9.45
C GLU A 77 14.62 5.74 10.83
N LYS A 78 14.34 4.83 11.78
CA LYS A 78 14.00 5.19 13.16
C LYS A 78 15.16 5.89 13.87
N GLU A 79 16.39 5.45 13.66
CA GLU A 79 17.60 6.06 14.24
C GLU A 79 17.85 7.47 13.69
N ILE A 80 17.63 7.69 12.39
CA ILE A 80 17.71 9.00 11.75
C ILE A 80 16.73 9.97 12.44
N TYR A 81 15.45 9.60 12.54
CA TYR A 81 14.45 10.45 13.18
C TYR A 81 14.71 10.66 14.69
N ALA A 82 15.22 9.65 15.38
CA ALA A 82 15.58 9.77 16.79
C ALA A 82 16.76 10.72 17.00
N ALA A 83 17.78 10.68 16.13
CA ALA A 83 18.91 11.60 16.16
C ALA A 83 18.46 13.05 15.92
N GLU A 84 17.61 13.26 14.90
CA GLU A 84 17.01 14.56 14.63
C GLU A 84 16.20 15.09 15.82
N ALA A 85 15.36 14.25 16.44
CA ALA A 85 14.53 14.66 17.56
C ALA A 85 15.34 14.95 18.84
N LYS A 86 16.45 14.24 19.09
CA LYS A 86 17.35 14.50 20.25
C LYS A 86 18.02 15.87 20.20
N SER A 87 18.23 16.43 19.01
CA SER A 87 18.75 17.81 18.85
C SER A 87 17.81 18.88 19.42
N SER A 88 16.54 18.54 19.72
CA SER A 88 15.52 19.51 20.11
C SER A 88 15.38 19.77 21.62
N SER A 89 16.26 19.22 22.47
CA SER A 89 16.25 19.36 23.95
C SER A 89 14.90 19.03 24.62
N LYS A 90 14.06 18.21 23.98
CA LYS A 90 12.74 17.81 24.48
C LYS A 90 12.82 16.58 25.39
N PRO A 91 11.86 16.37 26.30
CA PRO A 91 11.75 15.15 27.10
C PRO A 91 11.62 13.88 26.23
N GLN A 92 12.12 12.75 26.73
CA GLN A 92 12.18 11.47 26.00
C GLN A 92 10.82 10.99 25.46
N ASN A 93 9.76 11.14 26.24
CA ASN A 93 8.39 10.79 25.83
C ASN A 93 7.87 11.65 24.66
N VAL A 94 8.35 12.89 24.52
CA VAL A 94 8.02 13.77 23.39
C VAL A 94 8.83 13.38 22.16
N ILE A 95 10.10 13.03 22.34
CA ILE A 95 10.96 12.51 21.27
C ILE A 95 10.35 11.25 20.64
N GLU A 96 9.89 10.30 21.46
CA GLU A 96 9.25 9.06 20.97
C GLU A 96 7.99 9.34 20.15
N LYS A 97 7.15 10.28 20.57
CA LYS A 97 5.98 10.71 19.80
C LYS A 97 6.35 11.38 18.48
N ILE A 98 7.41 12.18 18.46
CA ILE A 98 7.92 12.80 17.22
C ILE A 98 8.40 11.74 16.24
N VAL A 99 9.20 10.79 16.71
CA VAL A 99 9.71 9.68 15.89
C VAL A 99 8.57 8.84 15.34
N ALA A 100 7.56 8.53 16.17
CA ALA A 100 6.37 7.79 15.73
C ALA A 100 5.63 8.53 14.61
N GLY A 101 5.38 9.84 14.77
CA GLY A 101 4.73 10.63 13.73
C GLY A 101 5.53 10.72 12.43
N LYS A 102 6.86 10.82 12.51
CA LYS A 102 7.73 10.78 11.31
C LYS A 102 7.69 9.43 10.61
N LEU A 103 7.67 8.32 11.36
CA LEU A 103 7.53 6.99 10.79
C LEU A 103 6.16 6.81 10.11
N GLU A 104 5.07 7.36 10.66
CA GLU A 104 3.77 7.33 10.00
C GLU A 104 3.79 8.06 8.65
N ILE A 105 4.46 9.20 8.56
CA ILE A 105 4.65 9.94 7.31
C ILE A 105 5.47 9.09 6.34
N TYR A 106 6.61 8.55 6.79
CA TYR A 106 7.45 7.67 5.97
C TYR A 106 6.65 6.50 5.38
N PHE A 107 5.88 5.79 6.21
CA PHE A 107 5.02 4.71 5.72
C PHE A 107 3.97 5.20 4.72
N SER A 108 3.39 6.38 4.94
CA SER A 108 2.42 6.96 4.01
C SER A 108 3.03 7.36 2.67
N GLU A 109 4.35 7.50 2.57
CA GLU A 109 5.05 7.77 1.31
C GLU A 109 5.46 6.47 0.63
N VAL A 110 6.05 5.52 1.37
CA VAL A 110 6.68 4.33 0.77
C VAL A 110 5.78 3.09 0.70
N CYS A 111 4.72 2.99 1.50
CA CYS A 111 3.83 1.82 1.54
C CYS A 111 2.49 2.11 0.87
N LEU A 112 2.14 1.35 -0.17
CA LEU A 112 0.92 1.51 -0.95
C LEU A 112 -0.34 1.51 -0.05
N LEU A 113 -0.47 0.55 0.87
CA LEU A 113 -1.66 0.44 1.73
C LEU A 113 -1.82 1.63 2.70
N SER A 114 -0.72 2.30 3.05
CA SER A 114 -0.69 3.42 3.98
C SER A 114 -0.96 4.77 3.31
N GLN A 115 -0.84 4.84 1.97
CA GLN A 115 -1.04 6.04 1.18
C GLN A 115 -2.51 6.50 1.20
N GLN A 116 -2.69 7.81 1.13
CA GLN A 116 -3.98 8.41 0.80
C GLN A 116 -4.33 8.11 -0.66
N TYR A 117 -5.59 7.80 -0.90
CA TYR A 117 -6.09 7.55 -2.24
C TYR A 117 -6.24 8.88 -2.99
N PHE A 118 -5.55 9.04 -4.12
CA PHE A 118 -5.47 10.33 -4.81
C PHE A 118 -6.84 10.88 -5.27
N ARG A 119 -7.85 10.03 -5.53
CA ARG A 119 -9.20 10.49 -5.90
C ARG A 119 -10.06 10.89 -4.72
N GLU A 120 -9.85 10.27 -3.57
CA GLU A 120 -10.59 10.54 -2.35
C GLU A 120 -9.63 10.59 -1.17
N PRO A 121 -8.93 11.73 -0.94
CA PRO A 121 -7.83 11.83 0.02
C PRO A 121 -8.22 11.54 1.49
N LYS A 122 -9.53 11.48 1.77
CA LYS A 122 -10.07 11.07 3.08
C LYS A 122 -9.94 9.57 3.34
N LYS A 123 -9.69 8.77 2.31
CA LYS A 123 -9.53 7.32 2.37
C LYS A 123 -8.08 6.93 2.10
N LYS A 124 -7.66 5.84 2.73
CA LYS A 124 -6.42 5.15 2.38
C LYS A 124 -6.68 4.05 1.36
N ILE A 125 -5.63 3.57 0.71
CA ILE A 125 -5.73 2.39 -0.15
C ILE A 125 -6.14 1.14 0.66
N SER A 126 -5.75 1.05 1.94
CA SER A 126 -6.26 0.02 2.85
C SER A 126 -7.79 0.03 2.98
N ASP A 127 -8.41 1.20 2.96
CA ASP A 127 -9.87 1.33 3.06
C ASP A 127 -10.53 0.85 1.77
N LEU A 128 -9.97 1.22 0.62
CA LEU A 128 -10.43 0.74 -0.68
C LEU A 128 -10.34 -0.78 -0.80
N LEU A 129 -9.24 -1.38 -0.33
CA LEU A 129 -9.09 -2.83 -0.24
C LEU A 129 -10.16 -3.46 0.66
N ASN A 130 -10.42 -2.88 1.83
CA ASN A 130 -11.45 -3.37 2.74
C ASN A 130 -12.86 -3.25 2.13
N GLU A 131 -13.17 -2.17 1.43
CA GLU A 131 -14.44 -1.98 0.73
C GLU A 131 -14.68 -3.08 -0.31
N ILE A 132 -13.68 -3.40 -1.13
CA ILE A 132 -13.82 -4.47 -2.13
C ILE A 132 -13.91 -5.87 -1.49
N VAL A 133 -13.19 -6.12 -0.40
CA VAL A 133 -13.29 -7.37 0.38
C VAL A 133 -14.71 -7.55 0.96
N ILE A 134 -15.29 -6.48 1.51
CA ILE A 134 -16.66 -6.49 2.04
C ILE A 134 -17.67 -6.69 0.91
N LYS A 135 -17.51 -5.98 -0.20
CA LYS A 135 -18.43 -6.02 -1.35
C LYS A 135 -18.44 -7.37 -2.06
N THR A 136 -17.27 -7.96 -2.26
CA THR A 136 -17.13 -9.26 -2.96
C THR A 136 -17.40 -10.44 -2.04
N GLY A 137 -17.15 -10.28 -0.74
CA GLY A 137 -17.21 -11.41 0.18
C GLY A 137 -16.07 -12.40 -0.02
N GLU A 138 -14.95 -11.99 -0.63
CA GLU A 138 -13.73 -12.80 -0.78
C GLU A 138 -12.52 -12.14 -0.10
N LYS A 139 -11.49 -12.92 0.21
CA LYS A 139 -10.15 -12.40 0.46
C LYS A 139 -9.58 -11.82 -0.83
N ILE A 140 -9.07 -10.60 -0.76
CA ILE A 140 -8.39 -9.93 -1.86
C ILE A 140 -7.00 -9.55 -1.39
N VAL A 141 -5.99 -9.82 -2.21
CA VAL A 141 -4.58 -9.58 -1.90
C VAL A 141 -3.95 -8.81 -3.05
N ILE A 142 -3.30 -7.70 -2.73
CA ILE A 142 -2.36 -7.05 -3.65
C ILE A 142 -1.07 -7.86 -3.54
N SER A 143 -0.71 -8.63 -4.57
CA SER A 143 0.38 -9.61 -4.46
C SER A 143 1.74 -8.99 -4.74
N ARG A 144 1.83 -8.18 -5.79
CA ARG A 144 3.04 -7.46 -6.21
C ARG A 144 2.68 -6.40 -7.23
N PHE A 145 3.58 -5.43 -7.39
CA PHE A 145 3.53 -4.49 -8.49
C PHE A 145 4.95 -4.19 -8.98
N VAL A 146 5.03 -3.65 -10.19
CA VAL A 146 6.25 -3.02 -10.69
C VAL A 146 5.87 -1.70 -11.34
N ARG A 147 6.71 -0.70 -11.16
CA ARG A 147 6.61 0.61 -11.78
C ARG A 147 7.92 0.92 -12.50
N PHE A 148 7.79 1.29 -13.77
CA PHE A 148 8.88 1.80 -14.59
C PHE A 148 8.64 3.28 -14.86
N GLU A 149 9.71 4.07 -14.84
CA GLU A 149 9.69 5.47 -15.21
C GLU A 149 10.93 5.81 -16.04
N LEU A 150 10.76 6.60 -17.09
CA LEU A 150 11.83 6.97 -18.00
C LEU A 150 12.67 8.13 -17.41
N ASN A 151 13.95 7.86 -17.13
CA ASN A 151 14.97 8.80 -16.63
C ASN A 151 14.70 9.39 -15.24
N CYS A 152 14.44 8.55 -14.25
CA CYS A 152 14.50 8.91 -12.83
C CYS A 152 15.87 8.60 -12.22
#